data_AF-A0A920S9S0-F1
#
_entry.id   AF-A0A920S9S0-F1
#
_cell.length_a   1.000
_cell.length_b   1.000
_cell.length_c   1.000
_cell.angle_alpha   90.00
_cell.angle_beta   90.00
_cell.angle_gamma   90.00
#
_symmetry.space_group_name_H-M   'P 1'
#
loop_
_entity.id
_entity.type
_entity.pdbx_description
1 polymer ?
#
loop_
_entity_poly.entity_id
_entity_poly.type
_entity_poly.pdbx_seq_one_letter_code
_entity_poly.pdbx_strand_id
1 'polypeptide(L)'
;MEIKTTETDKHFLEYRLTMGMTVMEGQGFYYPVDTSIAPNGRMYVISRSRDEVARGVRITMCTVEGEYFGNFGGFGQDDGSSFGLAVLP
;
A
#
# COMPACT_ATOMS: atom_id res chain seq x y z
N MET A 1 -0.71 -7.50 44.87
CA MET A 1 -0.32 -7.03 43.52
C MET A 1 -1.60 -6.54 42.88
N GLU A 2 -1.74 -5.22 42.73
CA GLU A 2 -2.98 -4.61 42.26
C GLU A 2 -2.99 -4.60 40.73
N ILE A 3 -4.05 -5.12 40.12
CA ILE A 3 -4.20 -5.18 38.66
C ILE A 3 -4.96 -3.93 38.25
N LYS A 4 -4.28 -3.00 37.56
CA LYS A 4 -4.94 -1.83 36.97
C LYS A 4 -5.55 -2.22 35.62
N THR A 5 -6.86 -2.06 35.51
CA THR A 5 -7.58 -2.20 34.23
C THR A 5 -7.55 -0.87 33.49
N THR A 6 -7.08 -0.87 32.24
CA THR A 6 -7.13 0.28 31.35
C THR A 6 -8.47 0.31 30.63
N GLU A 7 -9.22 1.41 30.76
CA GLU A 7 -10.40 1.66 29.94
C GLU A 7 -9.98 2.32 28.63
N THR A 8 -10.43 1.75 27.50
CA THR A 8 -10.15 2.30 26.16
C THR A 8 -11.17 3.38 25.83
N ASP A 9 -10.71 4.58 25.49
CA ASP A 9 -11.56 5.61 24.88
C ASP A 9 -11.95 5.16 23.48
N LYS A 10 -13.24 5.16 23.15
CA LYS A 10 -13.73 4.74 21.83
C LYS A 10 -13.54 5.82 20.76
N HIS A 11 -13.20 7.05 21.15
CA HIS A 11 -13.07 8.21 20.27
C HIS A 11 -11.62 8.65 20.02
N PHE A 12 -10.62 7.90 20.49
CA PHE A 12 -9.23 8.29 20.34
C PHE A 12 -8.71 8.26 18.89
N LEU A 13 -9.38 7.53 18.00
CA LEU A 13 -8.99 7.38 16.60
C LEU A 13 -10.22 7.41 15.68
N GLU A 14 -10.26 8.42 14.81
CA GLU A 14 -11.28 8.56 13.78
C GLU A 14 -10.63 8.43 12.40
N TYR A 15 -11.21 7.61 11.53
CA TYR A 15 -10.76 7.54 10.16
C TYR A 15 -11.19 8.82 9.41
N ARG A 16 -10.26 9.42 8.66
CA ARG A 16 -10.56 10.61 7.84
C ARG A 16 -11.04 10.25 6.44
N LEU A 17 -10.47 9.19 5.85
CA LEU A 17 -10.63 8.87 4.43
C LEU A 17 -10.44 7.37 4.19
N THR A 18 -11.25 6.82 3.31
CA THR A 18 -11.03 5.49 2.70
C THR A 18 -10.60 5.71 1.25
N MET A 19 -9.43 5.19 0.89
CA MET A 19 -8.86 5.39 -0.45
C MET A 19 -8.81 4.10 -1.25
N GLY A 20 -9.07 4.24 -2.55
CA GLY A 20 -8.89 3.20 -3.55
C GLY A 20 -10.06 2.23 -3.68
N MET A 21 -10.12 1.59 -4.84
CA MET A 21 -11.01 0.49 -5.16
C MET A 21 -10.17 -0.74 -5.53
N THR A 22 -10.78 -1.93 -5.45
CA THR A 22 -10.14 -3.13 -5.98
C THR A 22 -10.10 -3.03 -7.50
N VAL A 23 -8.92 -2.80 -8.06
CA VAL A 23 -8.70 -2.72 -9.52
C VAL A 23 -7.46 -3.51 -9.91
N MET A 24 -7.52 -4.14 -11.08
CA MET A 24 -6.38 -4.90 -11.61
C MET A 24 -5.40 -4.01 -12.38
N GLU A 25 -5.83 -2.82 -12.82
CA GLU A 25 -5.04 -1.82 -13.54
C GLU A 25 -5.51 -0.40 -13.20
N GLY A 26 -4.63 0.59 -13.40
CA GLY A 26 -4.95 2.00 -13.17
C GLY A 26 -5.01 2.40 -11.70
N GLN A 27 -5.85 3.39 -11.40
CA GLN A 27 -5.99 4.00 -10.07
C GLN A 27 -6.73 3.07 -9.11
N GLY A 28 -6.02 2.58 -8.09
CA GLY A 28 -6.56 1.73 -7.04
C GLY A 28 -5.59 0.59 -6.70
N PHE A 29 -6.06 -0.36 -5.91
CA PHE A 29 -5.19 -1.36 -5.29
C PHE A 29 -5.68 -2.79 -5.59
N TYR A 30 -4.77 -3.76 -5.61
CA TYR A 30 -5.11 -5.17 -5.73
C TYR A 30 -4.40 -5.93 -4.62
N TYR A 31 -5.14 -6.43 -3.63
CA TYR A 31 -4.57 -7.07 -2.43
C TYR A 31 -3.37 -6.29 -1.83
N PRO A 32 -3.57 -5.02 -1.40
CA PRO A 32 -2.50 -4.22 -0.82
C PRO A 32 -1.95 -4.90 0.44
N VAL A 33 -0.63 -4.90 0.60
CA VAL A 33 0.06 -5.55 1.72
C VAL A 33 0.84 -4.60 2.60
N ASP A 34 1.37 -3.52 2.04
CA ASP A 34 2.19 -2.56 2.77
C ASP A 34 2.15 -1.19 2.11
N THR A 35 2.50 -0.15 2.87
CA THR A 35 2.58 1.23 2.40
C THR A 35 3.73 1.99 3.07
N SER A 36 4.38 2.88 2.31
CA SER A 36 5.37 3.82 2.83
C SER A 36 5.12 5.22 2.29
N ILE A 37 5.47 6.25 3.07
CA ILE A 37 5.34 7.65 2.69
C ILE A 37 6.73 8.28 2.67
N ALA A 38 7.13 8.78 1.51
CA ALA A 38 8.40 9.49 1.34
C ALA A 38 8.29 10.96 1.80
N PRO A 39 9.41 11.62 2.14
CA PRO A 39 9.42 13.03 2.58
C PRO A 39 8.84 14.02 1.57
N ASN A 40 8.75 13.64 0.28
CA ASN A 40 8.16 14.45 -0.77
C ASN A 40 6.62 14.33 -0.85
N GLY A 41 5.97 13.62 0.08
CA GLY A 41 4.52 13.41 0.12
C GLY A 41 4.01 12.27 -0.77
N ARG A 42 4.89 11.54 -1.47
CA ARG A 42 4.50 10.35 -2.24
C ARG A 42 4.34 9.16 -1.31
N MET A 43 3.19 8.50 -1.43
CA MET A 43 2.86 7.23 -0.82
C MET A 43 3.01 6.12 -1.86
N TYR A 44 3.64 5.01 -1.46
CA TYR A 44 3.88 3.84 -2.29
C TYR A 44 3.19 2.65 -1.65
N VAL A 45 2.19 2.09 -2.34
CA VAL A 45 1.41 0.95 -1.85
C VAL A 45 1.79 -0.31 -2.62
N ILE A 46 2.32 -1.30 -1.91
CA ILE A 46 2.69 -2.59 -2.49
C ILE A 46 1.44 -3.47 -2.56
N SER A 47 1.17 -4.02 -3.75
CA SER A 47 0.03 -4.89 -4.06
C SER A 47 0.53 -6.29 -4.44
N ARG A 48 -0.09 -7.32 -3.86
CA ARG A 48 0.10 -8.72 -4.27
C ARG A 48 -0.95 -9.13 -5.28
N SER A 49 -0.79 -10.31 -5.85
CA SER A 49 -1.78 -10.91 -6.74
C SER A 49 -1.94 -12.40 -6.50
N ARG A 50 -2.92 -13.00 -7.17
CA ARG A 50 -2.95 -14.45 -7.39
C ARG A 50 -1.93 -14.81 -8.45
N ASP A 51 -1.37 -16.01 -8.38
CA ASP A 51 -0.34 -16.50 -9.30
C ASP A 51 -0.76 -16.40 -10.77
N GLU A 52 -2.05 -16.62 -11.06
CA GLU A 52 -2.65 -16.53 -12.40
C GLU A 52 -2.75 -15.09 -12.96
N VAL A 53 -2.51 -14.07 -12.12
CA VAL A 53 -2.72 -12.66 -12.45
C VAL A 53 -1.45 -11.86 -12.17
N ALA A 54 -0.42 -12.06 -12.98
CA ALA A 54 0.86 -11.36 -12.83
C ALA A 54 0.71 -9.81 -12.77
N ARG A 55 -0.20 -9.23 -13.56
CA ARG A 55 -0.46 -7.77 -13.61
C ARG A 55 -0.96 -7.15 -12.30
N GLY A 56 -1.43 -7.97 -11.35
CA GLY A 56 -1.87 -7.49 -10.04
C GLY A 56 -0.71 -7.20 -9.08
N VAL A 57 0.48 -7.77 -9.34
CA VAL A 57 1.68 -7.52 -8.53
C VAL A 57 2.28 -6.20 -8.99
N ARG A 58 2.21 -5.16 -8.14
CA ARG A 58 2.66 -3.80 -8.49
C ARG A 58 2.88 -2.93 -7.26
N ILE A 59 3.55 -1.79 -7.48
CA ILE A 59 3.54 -0.64 -6.59
C ILE A 59 2.65 0.44 -7.20
N THR A 60 1.70 0.93 -6.42
CA THR A 60 0.87 2.09 -6.77
C THR A 60 1.41 3.33 -6.09
N MET A 61 1.69 4.38 -6.85
CA MET A 61 2.18 5.66 -6.35
C MET A 61 1.03 6.67 -6.29
N CYS A 62 0.74 7.18 -5.09
CA CYS A 62 -0.29 8.19 -4.84
C CYS A 62 0.10 9.13 -3.70
N THR A 63 -0.73 10.11 -3.33
CA THR A 63 -0.58 10.86 -2.05
C THR A 63 -1.54 10.35 -0.98
N VAL A 64 -1.40 10.84 0.25
CA VAL A 64 -2.34 10.55 1.36
C VAL A 64 -3.70 11.27 1.21
N GLU A 65 -3.79 12.17 0.24
CA GLU A 65 -5.03 12.81 -0.24
C GLU A 65 -5.68 12.04 -1.38
N GLY A 66 -5.01 11.02 -1.93
CA GLY A 66 -5.55 10.13 -2.97
C GLY A 66 -5.23 10.54 -4.41
N GLU A 67 -4.37 11.53 -4.62
CA GLU A 67 -3.88 11.87 -5.97
C GLU A 67 -3.03 10.71 -6.51
N TYR A 68 -3.35 10.21 -7.71
CA TYR A 68 -2.71 9.05 -8.31
C TYR A 68 -1.69 9.45 -9.38
N PHE A 69 -0.50 8.86 -9.32
CA PHE A 69 0.59 9.17 -10.25
C PHE A 69 0.97 8.03 -11.19
N GLY A 70 0.56 6.79 -10.90
CA GLY A 70 0.91 5.65 -11.73
C GLY A 70 1.16 4.37 -10.95
N ASN A 71 1.45 3.32 -11.71
CA ASN A 71 1.84 2.00 -11.21
C ASN A 71 3.19 1.61 -11.82
N PHE A 72 4.03 0.93 -11.05
CA PHE A 72 5.31 0.36 -11.54
C PHE A 72 5.67 -0.92 -10.78
N GLY A 73 6.71 -1.61 -11.26
CA GLY A 73 7.08 -2.95 -10.79
C GLY A 73 6.10 -4.01 -11.28
N GLY A 74 6.45 -5.28 -11.08
CA GLY A 74 5.72 -6.39 -11.69
C GLY A 74 6.12 -7.74 -11.10
N PHE A 75 5.69 -8.80 -11.77
CA PHE A 75 6.16 -10.16 -11.54
C PHE A 75 7.09 -10.54 -12.70
N GLY A 76 8.37 -10.81 -12.45
CA GLY A 76 9.34 -11.19 -13.48
C GLY A 76 10.77 -11.27 -12.96
N GLN A 77 11.70 -11.82 -13.76
CA GLN A 77 13.13 -11.89 -13.45
C GLN A 77 13.96 -10.74 -14.04
N ASP A 78 13.34 -9.84 -14.81
CA ASP A 78 14.05 -8.72 -15.43
C ASP A 78 14.43 -7.68 -14.38
N ASP A 79 15.51 -6.93 -14.67
CA ASP A 79 16.00 -5.85 -13.81
C ASP A 79 14.89 -4.80 -13.58
N GLY A 80 14.40 -4.69 -12.35
CA GLY A 80 13.29 -3.80 -11.96
C GLY A 80 11.89 -4.44 -11.98
N SER A 81 11.77 -5.68 -12.45
CA SER A 81 10.51 -6.46 -12.51
C SER A 81 10.36 -7.49 -11.38
N SER A 82 11.42 -7.73 -10.59
CA SER A 82 11.34 -8.54 -9.37
C SER A 82 11.35 -7.63 -8.14
N PHE A 83 10.37 -7.81 -7.25
CA PHE A 83 10.45 -7.31 -5.89
C PHE A 83 11.39 -8.21 -5.07
N GLY A 84 12.69 -8.18 -5.39
CA GLY A 84 13.70 -8.41 -4.36
C GLY A 84 13.54 -7.33 -3.31
N LEU A 85 13.78 -7.64 -2.04
CA LEU A 85 13.69 -6.74 -0.88
C LEU A 85 14.64 -5.53 -1.07
N ALA A 86 14.29 -4.61 -1.96
CA ALA A 86 15.09 -3.46 -2.32
C ALA A 86 14.54 -2.29 -1.52
N VAL A 87 15.36 -1.88 -0.57
CA VAL A 87 15.27 -0.63 0.20
C VAL A 87 14.81 0.49 -0.75
N LEU A 88 13.63 1.04 -0.46
CA LEU A 88 13.19 2.27 -1.09
C LEU A 88 14.25 3.35 -0.83
N PRO A 89 14.66 4.14 -1.84
CA PRO A 89 15.63 5.22 -1.66
C PRO A 89 15.13 6.31 -0.69
#